data_AF-A0A1F2RUL3-F1
#
_entry.id   AF-A0A1F2RUL3-F1
#
_cell.length_a   1.000
_cell.length_b   1.000
_cell.length_c   1.000
_cell.angle_alpha   90.00
_cell.angle_beta   90.00
_cell.angle_gamma   90.00
#
_symmetry.space_group_name_H-M   'P 1'
#
loop_
_entity.id
_entity.type
_entity.pdbx_description
1 polymer ?
#
loop_
_entity_poly.entity_id
_entity_poly.type
_entity_poly.pdbx_seq_one_letter_code
_entity_poly.pdbx_strand_id
1 'polypeptide(L)'
;MQPTSLTLLAQYIEKMLLYRSRRDVRSRVFAPAAGGRNYSVILETSEHREQINLDARQIEQFAKTGADQYIVSEIRAALRSLDKRVLKRNSSDRP
;
A
#
# COMPACT_ATOMS: atom_id res chain seq x y z
N MET A 1 25.50 0.07 4.03
CA MET A 1 24.40 -0.88 4.27
C MET A 1 23.42 -0.75 3.12
N GLN A 2 23.09 -1.84 2.41
CA GLN A 2 22.04 -1.79 1.38
C GLN A 2 20.66 -1.67 2.05
N PRO A 3 19.72 -0.90 1.49
CA PRO A 3 18.36 -0.80 2.03
C PRO A 3 17.69 -2.18 1.98
N THR A 4 16.98 -2.55 3.06
CA THR A 4 16.21 -3.80 3.09
C THR A 4 14.99 -3.71 2.16
N SER A 5 14.47 -4.86 1.72
CA SER A 5 13.24 -4.91 0.91
C SER A 5 12.06 -4.20 1.56
N LEU A 6 11.98 -4.20 2.90
CA LEU A 6 10.99 -3.45 3.66
C LEU A 6 11.14 -1.94 3.46
N THR A 7 12.34 -1.39 3.68
CA THR A 7 12.62 0.04 3.53
C THR A 7 12.39 0.49 2.10
N LEU A 8 12.84 -0.30 1.13
CA LEU A 8 12.67 -0.02 -0.29
C LEU A 8 11.18 -0.02 -0.70
N LEU A 9 10.40 -0.98 -0.21
CA LEU A 9 8.96 -1.03 -0.44
C LEU A 9 8.23 0.18 0.19
N ALA A 10 8.55 0.52 1.43
CA ALA A 10 7.95 1.67 2.12
C ALA A 10 8.22 2.98 1.37
N GLN A 11 9.48 3.25 1.01
CA GLN A 11 9.86 4.43 0.23
C GLN A 11 9.19 4.47 -1.14
N TYR A 12 9.05 3.32 -1.80
CA TYR A 12 8.39 3.22 -3.09
C TYR A 12 6.90 3.56 -2.99
N ILE A 13 6.19 3.03 -1.99
CA ILE A 13 4.78 3.33 -1.76
C ILE A 13 4.59 4.82 -1.44
N GLU A 14 5.41 5.38 -0.55
CA GLU A 14 5.36 6.81 -0.21
C GLU A 14 5.54 7.69 -1.45
N LYS A 15 6.55 7.40 -2.28
CA LYS A 15 6.77 8.09 -3.56
C LYS A 15 5.52 8.01 -4.44
N MET A 16 4.94 6.81 -4.59
CA MET A 16 3.76 6.63 -5.42
C MET A 16 2.53 7.42 -4.92
N LEU A 17 2.33 7.50 -3.60
CA LEU A 17 1.26 8.31 -3.01
C LEU A 17 1.49 9.81 -3.30
N LEU A 18 2.73 10.28 -3.16
CA LEU A 18 3.10 11.67 -3.48
C LEU A 18 2.89 12.00 -4.96
N TYR A 19 3.32 11.13 -5.88
CA TYR A 19 3.12 11.32 -7.33
C TYR A 19 1.65 11.36 -7.73
N ARG A 20 0.76 10.74 -6.94
CA ARG A 20 -0.69 10.75 -7.16
C ARG A 20 -1.41 11.86 -6.38
N SER A 21 -0.67 12.76 -5.75
CA SER A 21 -1.21 13.82 -4.88
C SER A 21 -2.08 13.30 -3.73
N ARG A 22 -1.89 12.04 -3.30
CA ARG A 22 -2.63 11.42 -2.19
C ARG A 22 -1.97 11.72 -0.84
N ARG A 23 -1.88 13.02 -0.52
CA ARG A 23 -1.27 13.50 0.74
C ARG A 23 -2.12 13.24 1.98
N ASP A 24 -3.39 12.93 1.77
CA ASP A 24 -4.37 12.54 2.78
C ASP A 24 -4.20 11.09 3.25
N VAL A 25 -3.43 10.27 2.52
CA VAL A 25 -3.23 8.85 2.80
C VAL A 25 -1.86 8.63 3.45
N ARG A 26 -1.84 8.04 4.64
CA ARG A 26 -0.63 7.54 5.30
C ARG A 26 -0.42 6.08 4.93
N SER A 27 0.85 5.67 4.79
CA SER A 27 1.22 4.27 4.55
C SER A 27 2.07 3.71 5.69
N ARG A 28 1.78 2.47 6.09
CA ARG A 28 2.62 1.69 7.01
C ARG A 28 2.89 0.32 6.42
N VAL A 29 4.15 -0.10 6.42
CA VAL A 29 4.58 -1.39 5.85
C VAL A 29 5.20 -2.23 6.95
N PHE A 30 4.75 -3.48 7.04
CA PHE A 30 5.24 -4.47 8.00
C PHE A 30 5.86 -5.63 7.24
N ALA A 31 7.03 -6.07 7.71
CA ALA A 31 7.67 -7.28 7.21
C ALA A 31 6.82 -8.51 7.51
N PRO A 32 6.99 -9.61 6.76
CA PRO A 32 6.42 -10.88 7.13
C PRO A 32 6.83 -11.26 8.56
N ALA A 33 5.88 -11.72 9.36
CA ALA A 33 6.19 -12.36 10.64
C ALA A 33 7.10 -13.58 10.40
N ALA A 34 7.78 -14.08 11.44
CA ALA A 34 8.63 -15.26 11.30
C ALA A 34 7.84 -16.44 10.69
N GLY A 35 8.27 -16.93 9.52
CA GLY A 35 7.58 -17.97 8.75
C GLY A 35 6.43 -17.49 7.85
N GLY A 36 6.10 -16.20 7.89
CA GLY A 36 5.12 -15.55 7.03
C GLY A 36 5.61 -15.39 5.59
N ARG A 37 4.67 -15.35 4.65
CA ARG A 37 4.96 -15.21 3.21
C ARG A 37 4.64 -13.84 2.65
N ASN A 38 4.04 -12.94 3.45
CA ASN A 38 3.50 -11.69 2.95
C ASN A 38 3.97 -10.50 3.78
N TYR A 39 4.30 -9.41 3.10
CA TYR A 39 4.36 -8.08 3.69
C TYR A 39 2.94 -7.58 3.90
N SER A 40 2.67 -6.91 5.01
CA SER A 40 1.39 -6.23 5.22
C SER A 40 1.56 -4.73 5.00
N VAL A 41 0.76 -4.17 4.11
CA VAL A 41 0.69 -2.73 3.84
C VAL A 41 -0.64 -2.22 4.36
N ILE A 42 -0.60 -1.19 5.18
CA ILE A 42 -1.76 -0.46 5.64
C ILE A 42 -1.75 0.91 4.96
N LEU A 43 -2.86 1.23 4.29
CA LEU A 43 -3.15 2.57 3.77
C LEU A 43 -4.30 3.15 4.58
N GLU A 44 -4.13 4.36 5.10
CA GLU A 44 -5.12 4.98 5.98
C GLU A 44 -5.29 6.46 5.71
N THR A 45 -6.54 6.92 5.74
CA THR A 45 -6.92 8.33 5.84
C THR A 45 -7.33 8.64 7.28
N SER A 46 -7.84 9.84 7.53
CA SER A 46 -8.44 10.20 8.82
C SER A 46 -9.64 9.32 9.22
N GLU A 47 -10.32 8.71 8.25
CA GLU A 47 -11.62 8.04 8.47
C GLU A 47 -11.60 6.55 8.15
N HIS A 48 -10.70 6.11 7.27
CA HIS A 48 -10.71 4.75 6.76
C HIS A 48 -9.32 4.14 6.73
N ARG A 49 -9.29 2.82 6.89
CA ARG A 49 -8.09 2.01 6.83
C ARG A 49 -8.34 0.85 5.89
N GLU A 50 -7.39 0.60 5.00
CA GLU A 50 -7.35 -0.56 4.12
C GLU A 50 -6.03 -1.30 4.35
N GLN A 51 -6.10 -2.63 4.43
CA GLN A 51 -4.93 -3.49 4.61
C GLN A 51 -4.79 -4.44 3.42
N ILE A 52 -3.57 -4.56 2.93
CA ILE A 52 -3.21 -5.35 1.77
C ILE A 52 -2.06 -6.27 2.17
N ASN A 53 -2.07 -7.49 1.65
CA ASN A 53 -0.97 -8.42 1.83
C ASN A 53 -0.26 -8.59 0.49
N LEU A 54 1.04 -8.28 0.46
CA LEU A 54 1.87 -8.38 -0.72
C LEU A 54 2.79 -9.59 -0.59
N ASP A 55 2.83 -10.46 -1.60
CA ASP A 55 3.65 -11.67 -1.59
C ASP A 55 5.15 -11.31 -1.50
N ALA A 56 5.85 -11.91 -0.52
CA ALA A 56 7.24 -11.61 -0.25
C ALA A 56 8.17 -11.93 -1.41
N ARG A 57 7.88 -12.98 -2.21
CA ARG A 57 8.71 -13.33 -3.38
C ARG A 57 8.60 -12.24 -4.44
N GLN A 58 7.41 -11.68 -4.64
CA GLN A 58 7.21 -10.55 -5.56
C GLN A 58 7.94 -9.29 -5.07
N ILE A 59 7.93 -9.01 -3.77
CA ILE A 59 8.66 -7.87 -3.19
C ILE A 59 10.17 -8.04 -3.29
N GLU A 60 10.67 -9.26 -3.06
CA GLU A 60 12.10 -9.57 -3.24
C GLU A 60 12.52 -9.48 -4.71
N GLN A 61 11.67 -9.93 -5.63
CA GLN A 61 11.92 -9.79 -7.07
C GLN A 61 11.95 -8.32 -7.46
N PHE A 62 10.98 -7.51 -7.01
CA PHE A 62 10.99 -6.06 -7.17
C PHE A 62 12.28 -5.42 -6.65
N ALA A 63 12.74 -5.80 -5.45
CA ALA A 63 13.97 -5.25 -4.88
C ALA A 63 15.22 -5.60 -5.73
N LYS A 64 15.20 -6.71 -6.46
CA LYS A 64 16.30 -7.14 -7.34
C LYS A 64 16.23 -6.56 -8.75
N THR A 65 15.03 -6.46 -9.33
CA THR A 65 14.84 -6.16 -10.76
C THR A 65 14.22 -4.80 -11.03
N GLY A 66 13.64 -4.15 -10.02
CA GLY A 66 12.82 -2.95 -10.19
C GLY A 66 11.45 -3.20 -10.82
N ALA A 67 11.05 -4.46 -11.06
CA ALA A 67 9.75 -4.78 -11.62
C ALA A 67 8.64 -4.51 -10.58
N ASP A 68 7.91 -3.40 -10.76
CA ASP A 68 6.98 -2.85 -9.76
C ASP A 68 5.50 -3.06 -10.11
N GLN A 69 5.19 -3.65 -11.27
CA GLN A 69 3.84 -3.80 -11.80
C GLN A 69 2.85 -4.43 -10.80
N TYR A 70 3.31 -5.47 -10.08
CA TYR A 70 2.53 -6.13 -9.04
C TYR A 70 2.18 -5.17 -7.90
N ILE A 71 3.19 -4.48 -7.34
CA ILE A 71 3.02 -3.52 -6.24
C ILE A 71 2.08 -2.39 -6.67
N VAL A 72 2.31 -1.85 -7.86
CA VAL A 72 1.48 -0.78 -8.44
C VAL A 72 0.03 -1.22 -8.57
N SER A 73 -0.23 -2.43 -9.05
CA SER A 73 -1.59 -2.97 -9.19
C SER A 73 -2.31 -3.07 -7.85
N GLU A 74 -1.66 -3.69 -6.86
CA GLU A 74 -2.25 -3.94 -5.54
C GLU A 74 -2.54 -2.63 -4.80
N ILE A 75 -1.60 -1.69 -4.80
CA ILE A 75 -1.80 -0.39 -4.15
C ILE A 75 -2.88 0.43 -4.86
N ARG A 76 -2.95 0.39 -6.20
CA ARG A 76 -4.06 1.03 -6.93
C ARG A 76 -5.41 0.44 -6.58
N ALA A 77 -5.49 -0.89 -6.44
CA ALA A 77 -6.73 -1.55 -6.04
C ALA A 77 -7.16 -1.10 -4.64
N ALA A 78 -6.23 -1.06 -3.69
CA ALA A 78 -6.51 -0.62 -2.34
C ALA A 78 -6.91 0.85 -2.22
N LEU A 79 -6.25 1.75 -2.96
CA LEU A 79 -6.65 3.16 -3.02
C LEU A 79 -8.07 3.30 -3.54
N ARG A 80 -8.45 2.56 -4.59
CA ARG A 80 -9.84 2.54 -5.09
C ARG A 80 -10.83 2.01 -4.05
N SER A 81 -10.46 0.97 -3.30
CA SER A 81 -11.30 0.45 -2.21
C SER A 81 -11.49 1.49 -1.11
N LEU A 82 -10.42 2.19 -0.75
CA LEU A 82 -10.44 3.27 0.23
C LEU A 82 -11.34 4.43 -0.23
N ASP A 83 -11.22 4.85 -1.50
CA ASP A 83 -12.07 5.89 -2.09
C ASP A 83 -13.56 5.50 -2.15
N LYS A 84 -13.86 4.23 -2.49
CA LYS A 84 -15.24 3.73 -2.50
C LYS A 84 -15.87 3.78 -1.11
N ARG A 85 -15.11 3.53 -0.05
CA ARG A 85 -15.61 3.60 1.34
C ARG A 85 -15.95 5.06 1.72
N VAL A 86 -15.12 6.02 1.31
CA VAL A 86 -15.40 7.46 1.47
C VAL A 86 -16.70 7.84 0.76
N LEU A 87 -16.84 7.47 -0.52
CA LEU A 87 -18.02 7.83 -1.33
C LEU A 87 -19.32 7.19 -0.80
N LYS A 88 -19.27 5.93 -0.35
CA LYS A 88 -20.45 5.23 0.18
C LYS A 88 -21.01 5.93 1.42
N ARG A 89 -20.15 6.48 2.29
CA ARG A 89 -20.60 7.27 3.45
C ARG A 89 -21.30 8.54 3.00
N ASN A 90 -20.70 9.30 2.08
CA ASN A 90 -21.30 10.55 1.57
C ASN A 90 -22.65 10.33 0.87
N SER A 91 -22.87 9.16 0.26
CA SER A 91 -24.19 8.81 -0.31
C SER A 91 -25.21 8.33 0.71
N SER A 92 -24.78 7.88 1.90
CA SER A 92 -25.65 7.39 2.97
C SER A 92 -26.12 8.50 3.92
N ASP A 93 -25.52 9.70 3.81
CA ASP A 93 -25.80 10.92 4.59
C ASP A 93 -26.64 11.94 3.78
N ARG A 94 -27.50 11.47 2.87
CA ARG A 94 -28.48 12.34 2.20
C ARG A 94 -29.82 12.29 2.94
N PRO A 95 -30.27 13.39 3.59
CA PRO A 95 -31.62 13.50 4.15
C PRO A 95 -32.70 13.52 3.07
#